data_AF-A0A8B7PHT2-F1
#
_entry.id   AF-A0A8B7PHT2-F1
#
_cell.length_a   1.000
_cell.length_b   1.000
_cell.length_c   1.000
_cell.angle_alpha   90.00
_cell.angle_beta   90.00
_cell.angle_gamma   90.00
#
_symmetry.space_group_name_H-M   'P 1'
#
loop_
_entity.id
_entity.type
_entity.pdbx_description
1 polymer ?
#
loop_
_entity_poly.entity_id
_entity_poly.type
_entity_poly.pdbx_seq_one_letter_code
_entity_poly.pdbx_strand_id
1 'polypeptide(L)'
;MGYEVVAVSVVTAFWAVVAIVLPIIFGRGPNKGVIQATLVISGFSCWLFWFLAYVHQMNPLIGPEMHATTVYAIKYLWDGNSSWLSPNETITTTAVPAVVAEVSGHA
;
A
#
# COMPACT_ATOMS: atom_id res chain seq x y z
N MET A 1 -11.52 13.71 -7.06
CA MET A 1 -12.48 13.48 -5.95
C MET A 1 -13.38 12.24 -6.21
N GLY A 2 -12.83 11.12 -6.68
CA GLY A 2 -13.66 9.95 -7.06
C GLY A 2 -12.91 8.63 -7.14
N TYR A 3 -11.60 8.66 -7.40
CA TYR A 3 -10.73 7.47 -7.40
C TYR A 3 -10.65 6.79 -6.01
N GLU A 4 -10.74 7.57 -4.93
CA GLU A 4 -10.80 7.07 -3.54
C GLU A 4 -11.96 6.07 -3.36
N VAL A 5 -13.14 6.41 -3.91
CA VAL A 5 -14.36 5.60 -3.82
C VAL A 5 -14.26 4.34 -4.67
N VAL A 6 -13.45 4.36 -5.74
CA VAL A 6 -13.22 3.18 -6.59
C VAL A 6 -12.55 2.08 -5.77
N ALA A 7 -11.48 2.37 -5.03
CA ALA A 7 -10.80 1.36 -4.22
C ALA A 7 -11.74 0.77 -3.14
N VAL A 8 -12.45 1.64 -2.40
CA VAL A 8 -13.38 1.22 -1.34
C VAL A 8 -14.53 0.40 -1.88
N SER A 9 -15.13 0.80 -2.99
CA SER A 9 -16.26 0.07 -3.59
C SER A 9 -15.84 -1.30 -4.12
N VAL A 10 -14.70 -1.40 -4.79
CA VAL A 10 -14.20 -2.66 -5.37
C VAL A 10 -13.86 -3.67 -4.27
N VAL A 11 -13.09 -3.26 -3.25
CA VAL A 11 -12.67 -4.18 -2.19
C VAL A 11 -13.86 -4.59 -1.30
N THR A 12 -14.81 -3.69 -1.06
CA THR A 12 -16.05 -4.01 -0.33
C THR A 12 -16.93 -4.99 -1.11
N ALA A 13 -17.11 -4.78 -2.41
CA ALA A 13 -17.86 -5.70 -3.25
C ALA A 13 -17.20 -7.09 -3.31
N PHE A 14 -15.87 -7.13 -3.45
CA PHE A 14 -15.11 -8.39 -3.44
C PHE A 14 -15.34 -9.18 -2.15
N TRP A 15 -15.12 -8.57 -0.98
CA TRP A 15 -15.29 -9.29 0.28
C TRP A 15 -16.75 -9.58 0.63
N ALA A 16 -17.70 -8.74 0.23
CA ALA A 16 -19.12 -9.02 0.39
C ALA A 16 -19.54 -10.25 -0.42
N VAL A 17 -19.08 -10.35 -1.68
CA VAL A 17 -19.28 -11.54 -2.51
C VAL A 17 -18.64 -12.76 -1.84
N VAL A 18 -17.41 -12.63 -1.33
CA VAL A 18 -16.72 -13.75 -0.67
C VAL A 18 -17.48 -14.22 0.58
N ALA A 19 -17.88 -13.29 1.45
CA ALA A 19 -18.57 -13.60 2.71
C ALA A 19 -19.99 -14.12 2.51
N ILE A 20 -20.63 -13.89 1.36
CA ILE A 20 -22.01 -14.33 1.08
C ILE A 20 -22.03 -15.57 0.17
N VAL A 21 -21.28 -15.56 -0.93
CA VAL A 21 -21.36 -16.61 -1.97
C VAL A 21 -20.67 -17.90 -1.52
N LEU A 22 -19.48 -17.82 -0.88
CA LEU A 22 -18.75 -19.04 -0.47
C LEU A 22 -19.54 -19.87 0.57
N PRO A 23 -20.13 -19.30 1.63
CA PRO A 23 -20.91 -20.08 2.61
C PRO A 23 -22.11 -20.83 2.01
N ILE A 24 -22.71 -20.30 0.93
CA ILE A 24 -23.83 -20.92 0.23
C ILE A 24 -23.37 -22.13 -0.58
N ILE A 25 -22.22 -22.03 -1.25
CA ILE A 25 -21.65 -23.11 -2.07
C ILE A 25 -21.13 -24.25 -1.19
N PHE A 26 -20.37 -23.92 -0.14
CA PHE A 26 -19.67 -24.90 0.71
C PHE A 26 -20.52 -25.42 1.89
N GLY A 27 -21.76 -24.97 2.03
CA GLY A 27 -22.69 -25.39 3.10
C GLY A 27 -23.28 -26.80 2.96
N ARG A 28 -22.74 -27.65 2.08
CA ARG A 28 -23.24 -29.01 1.82
C ARG A 28 -22.37 -30.05 2.54
N GLY A 29 -22.76 -30.41 3.77
CA GLY A 29 -22.11 -31.49 4.52
C GLY A 29 -22.55 -31.58 5.99
N PRO A 30 -22.07 -32.60 6.73
CA PRO A 30 -22.35 -32.77 8.16
C PRO A 30 -21.88 -31.58 9.01
N ASN A 31 -20.78 -30.95 8.61
CA ASN A 31 -20.12 -29.85 9.33
C ASN A 31 -20.45 -28.47 8.75
N LYS A 32 -21.58 -28.33 8.06
CA LYS A 32 -21.97 -27.10 7.33
C LYS A 32 -21.96 -25.84 8.18
N GLY A 33 -22.41 -25.93 9.45
CA GLY A 33 -22.48 -24.77 10.34
C GLY A 33 -21.11 -24.19 10.67
N VAL A 34 -20.13 -25.06 10.95
CA VAL A 34 -18.75 -24.64 11.25
C VAL A 34 -18.09 -24.03 10.01
N ILE A 35 -18.24 -24.67 8.86
CA ILE A 35 -17.66 -24.18 7.59
C ILE A 35 -18.26 -22.82 7.23
N GLN A 36 -19.57 -22.65 7.35
CA GLN A 36 -20.23 -21.37 7.09
C GLN A 36 -19.79 -20.29 8.07
N ALA A 37 -19.75 -20.58 9.37
CA ALA A 37 -19.35 -19.61 10.39
C ALA A 37 -17.90 -19.14 10.18
N THR A 38 -16.97 -20.07 9.91
CA THR A 38 -15.55 -19.74 9.65
C THR A 38 -15.41 -18.91 8.38
N LEU A 39 -16.11 -19.23 7.30
CA LEU A 39 -16.05 -18.45 6.05
C LEU A 39 -16.62 -17.03 6.22
N VAL A 40 -17.75 -16.88 6.91
CA VAL A 40 -18.36 -15.57 7.16
C VAL A 40 -17.48 -14.71 8.07
N ILE A 41 -17.00 -15.26 9.19
CA ILE A 41 -16.18 -14.50 10.14
C ILE A 41 -14.84 -14.11 9.54
N SER A 42 -14.20 -14.99 8.75
CA SER A 42 -12.95 -14.68 8.05
C SER A 42 -13.14 -13.65 6.95
N GLY A 43 -14.22 -13.73 6.16
CA GLY A 43 -14.52 -12.73 5.13
C GLY A 43 -14.78 -11.35 5.73
N PHE A 44 -15.56 -11.31 6.83
CA PHE A 44 -15.86 -10.07 7.53
C PHE A 44 -14.62 -9.48 8.24
N SER A 45 -13.80 -10.31 8.90
CA SER A 45 -12.61 -9.84 9.59
C SER A 45 -11.54 -9.32 8.63
N CYS A 46 -11.36 -9.98 7.47
CA CYS A 46 -10.46 -9.48 6.43
C CYS A 46 -10.94 -8.15 5.83
N TRP A 47 -12.25 -8.00 5.60
CA TRP A 47 -12.82 -6.72 5.16
C TRP A 47 -12.60 -5.62 6.18
N LEU A 48 -12.90 -5.87 7.46
CA LEU A 48 -12.69 -4.90 8.54
C LEU A 48 -11.22 -4.51 8.69
N PHE A 49 -10.30 -5.48 8.68
CA PHE A 49 -8.87 -5.21 8.76
C PHE A 49 -8.41 -4.28 7.63
N TRP A 50 -8.80 -4.58 6.39
CA TRP A 50 -8.48 -3.75 5.24
C TRP A 50 -9.10 -2.35 5.36
N PHE A 51 -10.38 -2.25 5.71
CA PHE A 51 -11.09 -0.98 5.81
C PHE A 51 -10.52 -0.08 6.91
N LEU A 52 -10.18 -0.65 8.07
CA LEU A 52 -9.55 0.09 9.16
C LEU A 52 -8.16 0.62 8.77
N ALA A 53 -7.34 -0.21 8.12
CA ALA A 53 -6.04 0.21 7.61
C ALA A 53 -6.17 1.35 6.59
N TYR A 54 -7.18 1.28 5.72
CA TYR A 54 -7.49 2.33 4.75
C TYR A 54 -7.90 3.64 5.44
N VAL A 55 -8.87 3.61 6.36
CA VAL A 55 -9.36 4.82 7.05
C VAL A 55 -8.27 5.47 7.90
N HIS A 56 -7.39 4.69 8.53
CA HIS A 56 -6.27 5.21 9.31
C HIS A 56 -5.33 6.12 8.48
N GLN A 57 -5.26 5.91 7.17
CA GLN A 57 -4.38 6.67 6.28
C GLN A 57 -5.06 7.88 5.62
N MET A 58 -6.39 8.03 5.72
CA MET A 58 -7.15 9.07 5.00
C MET A 58 -6.98 10.49 5.58
N ASN A 59 -6.49 10.61 6.81
CA ASN A 59 -6.16 11.90 7.42
C ASN A 59 -4.90 11.76 8.30
N PRO A 60 -3.71 11.61 7.70
CA PRO A 60 -2.49 11.31 8.44
C PRO A 60 -2.03 12.57 9.20
N LEU A 61 -1.80 12.45 10.52
CA LEU A 61 -1.27 13.53 11.35
C LEU A 61 0.27 13.58 11.36
N ILE A 62 0.92 12.49 10.99
CA ILE A 62 2.37 12.32 11.02
C ILE A 62 2.83 11.79 9.66
N GLY A 63 3.82 12.46 9.08
CA GLY A 63 4.54 12.00 7.90
C GLY A 63 5.75 11.14 8.28
N PRO A 64 6.32 10.40 7.32
CA PRO A 64 7.56 9.66 7.54
C PRO A 64 8.73 10.62 7.80
N GLU A 65 9.50 10.38 8.86
CA GLU A 65 10.79 11.05 9.09
C GLU A 65 11.90 10.24 8.41
N MET A 66 12.70 10.89 7.58
CA MET A 66 13.75 10.25 6.82
C MET A 66 14.89 11.21 6.52
N HIS A 67 16.12 10.69 6.45
CA HIS A 67 17.30 11.48 6.14
C HIS A 67 17.15 12.12 4.76
N ALA A 68 17.59 13.37 4.61
CA ALA A 68 17.61 14.09 3.34
C ALA A 68 18.19 13.27 2.17
N THR A 69 19.25 12.48 2.39
CA THR A 69 19.84 11.58 1.39
C THR A 69 18.82 10.58 0.82
N THR A 70 18.00 9.98 1.69
CA THR A 70 16.94 9.05 1.30
C THR A 70 15.81 9.78 0.55
N VAL A 71 15.45 11.00 0.97
CA VAL A 71 14.44 11.82 0.25
C VAL A 71 14.88 12.08 -1.18
N TYR A 72 16.15 12.43 -1.38
CA TYR A 72 16.72 12.68 -2.69
C TYR A 72 16.75 11.44 -3.57
N ALA A 73 17.14 10.29 -3.01
CA ALA A 73 17.13 9.02 -3.72
C ALA A 73 15.72 8.62 -4.17
N ILE A 74 14.71 8.72 -3.28
CA ILE A 74 13.31 8.41 -3.62
C ILE A 74 12.81 9.32 -4.73
N LYS A 75 13.09 10.63 -4.67
CA LYS A 75 12.67 11.57 -5.71
C LYS A 75 13.27 11.23 -7.07
N TYR A 76 14.55 10.86 -7.10
CA TYR A 76 15.21 10.42 -8.32
C TYR A 76 14.61 9.13 -8.88
N LEU A 77 14.38 8.11 -8.04
CA LEU A 77 13.81 6.83 -8.47
C LEU A 77 12.36 6.95 -8.94
N TRP A 78 11.60 7.89 -8.37
CA TRP A 78 10.20 8.13 -8.74
C TRP A 78 10.07 8.95 -10.03
N ASP A 79 10.77 10.07 -10.14
CA ASP A 79 10.69 10.98 -11.30
C ASP A 79 11.61 10.57 -12.46
N GLY A 80 12.62 9.71 -12.20
CA GLY A 80 13.60 9.26 -13.19
C GLY A 80 14.53 10.37 -13.71
N ASN A 81 14.59 11.51 -13.03
CA ASN A 81 15.32 12.70 -13.49
C ASN A 81 16.01 13.41 -12.31
N SER A 82 17.21 13.92 -12.56
CA SER A 82 18.08 14.63 -11.61
C SER A 82 18.14 16.15 -11.83
N SER A 83 17.33 16.74 -12.72
CA SER A 83 17.39 18.17 -13.06
C SER A 83 17.12 19.14 -11.90
N TRP A 84 16.58 18.65 -10.79
CA TRP A 84 16.31 19.41 -9.57
C TRP A 84 17.49 19.39 -8.58
N LEU A 85 18.52 18.59 -8.84
CA LEU A 85 19.79 18.64 -8.11
C LEU A 85 20.58 19.84 -8.63
N SER A 86 20.65 20.91 -7.83
CA SER A 86 21.46 22.08 -8.15
C SER A 86 22.94 21.69 -8.26
N PRO A 87 23.66 22.03 -9.34
CA PRO A 87 25.06 21.64 -9.54
C PRO A 87 26.07 22.16 -8.49
N ASN A 88 25.66 23.07 -7.59
CA ASN A 88 26.56 23.82 -6.71
C ASN A 88 26.35 23.57 -5.21
N GLU A 89 25.67 22.50 -4.81
CA GLU A 89 25.70 22.04 -3.41
C GLU A 89 26.86 21.05 -3.19
N THR A 90 28.03 21.42 -3.72
CA THR A 90 29.28 20.75 -3.43
C THR A 90 29.70 21.08 -1.99
N ILE A 91 29.84 20.03 -1.18
CA ILE A 91 30.60 19.96 0.09
C ILE A 91 29.76 20.19 1.37
N THR A 92 28.90 19.22 1.72
CA THR A 92 28.85 18.65 3.09
C THR A 92 28.08 17.31 3.23
N THR A 93 27.85 16.55 2.16
CA THR A 93 27.35 15.16 2.32
C THR A 93 27.98 14.23 1.29
N THR A 94 29.05 13.58 1.69
CA THR A 94 29.88 12.62 0.93
C THR A 94 29.15 11.37 0.40
N ALA A 95 27.83 11.25 0.54
CA ALA A 95 27.06 10.08 0.12
C ALA A 95 26.15 10.30 -1.10
N VAL A 96 25.70 11.52 -1.38
CA VAL A 96 24.72 11.78 -2.46
C VAL A 96 25.29 11.57 -3.87
N PRO A 97 26.47 12.11 -4.24
CA PRO A 97 27.02 11.89 -5.58
C PRO A 97 27.43 10.44 -5.83
N ALA A 98 27.79 9.68 -4.77
CA ALA A 98 28.10 8.25 -4.88
C ALA A 98 26.84 7.41 -5.13
N VAL A 99 25.73 7.69 -4.43
CA VAL A 99 24.43 7.02 -4.66
C VAL A 99 23.90 7.32 -6.06
N VAL A 100 23.99 8.56 -6.53
CA VAL A 100 23.57 8.91 -7.91
C VAL A 100 24.49 8.24 -8.95
N ALA A 101 25.81 8.19 -8.71
CA ALA A 101 26.75 7.49 -9.58
C ALA A 101 26.50 5.97 -9.63
N GLU A 102 26.21 5.32 -8.51
CA GLU A 102 25.90 3.88 -8.43
C GLU A 102 24.58 3.53 -9.12
N VAL A 103 23.55 4.37 -8.99
CA VAL A 103 22.26 4.17 -9.68
C VAL A 103 22.35 4.50 -11.18
N SER A 104 23.23 5.42 -11.59
CA SER A 104 23.46 5.75 -13.01
C SER A 104 24.45 4.80 -13.71
N GLY A 105 25.21 4.00 -12.96
CA GLY A 105 26.28 3.15 -13.46
C GLY A 105 25.89 1.70 -13.79
N HIS A 106 24.61 1.34 -13.66
CA HIS A 106 24.10 0.02 -14.06
C HIS A 106 22.95 0.17 -15.08
N ALA A 107 23.34 0.44 -16.32
CA ALA A 107 22.61 0.11 -17.55
C ALA A 107 23.62 -0.42 -18.57
#